data_AF-A0A3M1U7P1-F1
#
_entry.id   AF-A0A3M1U7P1-F1
#
_cell.length_a   1.000
_cell.length_b   1.000
_cell.length_c   1.000
_cell.angle_alpha   90.00
_cell.angle_beta   90.00
_cell.angle_gamma   90.00
#
_symmetry.space_group_name_H-M   'P 1'
#
loop_
_entity.id
_entity.type
_entity.pdbx_description
1 polymer ?
#
loop_
_entity_poly.entity_id
_entity_poly.type
_entity_poly.pdbx_seq_one_letter_code
_entity_poly.pdbx_strand_id
1 'polypeptide(L)' 'MKKLMLIFGLHCLLLAAFAQKHVSLSYYLPQNVQYDPSIPTPESFLGFQVGEWHVSHDRLM' A
#
# COMPACT_ATOMS: atom_id res chain seq x y z
N MET A 1 30.30 -3.92 24.13
CA MET A 1 29.91 -2.74 23.32
C MET A 1 29.50 -3.10 21.89
N LYS A 2 30.34 -3.76 21.07
CA LYS A 2 30.02 -4.11 19.67
C LYS A 2 28.73 -4.94 19.50
N LYS A 3 28.53 -5.96 20.35
CA LYS A 3 27.30 -6.79 20.34
C LYS A 3 26.03 -5.96 20.64
N LEU A 4 26.13 -4.99 21.55
CA LEU A 4 25.01 -4.09 21.88
C LEU A 4 24.66 -3.17 20.71
N MET A 5 25.67 -2.66 20.00
CA MET A 5 25.45 -1.85 18.79
C MET A 5 24.83 -2.67 17.65
N LEU A 6 25.22 -3.93 17.48
CA LEU A 6 24.61 -4.82 16.50
C LEU A 6 23.13 -5.12 16.82
N ILE A 7 22.80 -5.36 18.09
CA ILE A 7 21.41 -5.57 18.53
C ILE A 7 20.57 -4.31 18.30
N PHE A 8 21.11 -3.14 18.64
CA PHE A 8 20.44 -1.87 18.42
C PHE A 8 20.19 -1.60 16.92
N GLY A 9 21.21 -1.82 16.07
CA GLY A 9 21.07 -1.68 14.63
C GLY A 9 20.03 -2.65 14.04
N LEU A 10 20.02 -3.90 14.48
CA LEU A 10 19.02 -4.89 14.07
C LEU A 10 17.61 -4.45 14.51
N HIS A 11 17.47 -3.93 15.72
CA HIS A 11 16.19 -3.45 16.23
C HIS A 11 15.66 -2.25 15.42
N CYS A 12 16.52 -1.29 15.07
CA CYS A 12 16.15 -0.18 14.17
C CYS A 12 15.73 -0.67 12.79
N LEU A 13 16.44 -1.66 12.22
CA LEU A 13 16.09 -2.23 10.92
C LEU A 13 14.72 -2.92 10.93
N LEU A 14 14.42 -3.67 11.99
CA LEU A 14 13.13 -4.32 12.18
C LEU A 14 12.00 -3.31 12.32
N LEU A 15 12.20 -2.20 13.04
CA LEU A 15 11.20 -1.14 13.17
C LEU A 15 10.90 -0.45 11.83
N ALA A 16 11.92 -0.21 11.00
CA ALA A 16 11.74 0.41 9.68
C ALA A 16 10.90 -0.45 8.72
N ALA A 17 10.93 -1.78 8.86
CA ALA A 17 10.17 -2.69 8.00
C ALA A 17 8.64 -2.57 8.16
N PHE A 18 8.16 -2.09 9.31
CA PHE A 18 6.72 -1.94 9.60
C PHE A 18 6.21 -0.49 9.48
N ALA A 19 7.07 0.46 9.06
CA ALA A 19 6.69 1.86 8.94
C ALA A 19 5.76 2.15 7.74
N GLN A 20 5.69 1.25 6.75
CA GLN A 20 4.83 1.44 5.57
C GLN A 20 3.39 1.03 5.89
N LYS A 21 2.48 2.00 5.91
CA LYS A 21 1.05 1.75 6.12
C LYS A 21 0.39 1.39 4.79
N HIS A 22 -0.09 0.15 4.68
CA HIS A 22 -0.96 -0.25 3.57
C HIS A 22 -2.34 0.34 3.79
N VAL A 23 -2.80 1.19 2.86
CA VAL A 23 -4.13 1.80 2.95
C VAL A 23 -5.10 0.91 2.18
N SER A 24 -6.12 0.40 2.86
CA SER A 24 -7.16 -0.41 2.23
C SER A 24 -7.99 0.43 1.26
N LEU A 25 -8.49 -0.20 0.20
CA LEU A 25 -9.38 0.45 -0.78
C LEU A 25 -10.62 1.07 -0.12
N SER A 26 -11.07 0.50 1.01
CA SER A 26 -12.19 1.01 1.81
C SER A 26 -12.01 2.42 2.38
N TYR A 27 -10.77 2.92 2.45
CA TYR A 27 -10.51 4.30 2.84
C TYR A 27 -10.93 5.30 1.74
N TYR A 28 -10.80 4.90 0.48
CA TYR A 28 -11.10 5.74 -0.68
C TYR A 28 -12.53 5.57 -1.19
N LEU A 29 -13.09 4.38 -1.00
CA LEU A 29 -14.38 4.00 -1.57
C LEU A 29 -15.49 3.92 -0.50
N PRO A 30 -16.69 4.46 -0.75
CA PRO A 30 -17.84 4.32 0.15
C PRO A 30 -18.15 2.85 0.46
N GLN A 31 -18.43 2.54 1.73
CA GLN A 31 -18.69 1.16 2.17
C GLN A 31 -20.17 0.76 2.06
N ASN A 32 -21.08 1.74 2.00
CA ASN A 32 -22.53 1.51 2.04
C ASN A 32 -23.18 1.70 0.67
N VAL A 33 -22.53 1.22 -0.39
CA VAL A 33 -23.03 1.27 -1.76
C VAL A 33 -22.79 -0.07 -2.45
N GLN A 34 -23.64 -0.41 -3.41
CA GLN A 34 -23.47 -1.61 -4.21
C GLN A 34 -22.73 -1.26 -5.51
N TYR A 35 -21.52 -1.80 -5.67
CA TYR A 35 -20.72 -1.61 -6.87
C TYR A 35 -21.20 -2.54 -7.99
N ASP A 36 -21.05 -2.09 -9.23
CA ASP A 36 -21.28 -2.92 -10.41
C ASP A 36 -20.12 -3.93 -10.55
N PRO A 37 -20.37 -5.25 -10.46
CA PRO A 37 -19.32 -6.27 -10.54
C PRO A 37 -18.71 -6.41 -11.94
N SER A 38 -19.32 -5.82 -12.98
CA SER A 38 -18.74 -5.79 -14.32
C SER A 38 -17.57 -4.81 -14.46
N ILE A 39 -17.46 -3.85 -13.52
CA ILE A 39 -16.37 -2.87 -13.50
C ILE A 39 -15.18 -3.45 -12.72
N PRO A 40 -13.97 -3.50 -13.31
CA PRO A 40 -12.80 -4.02 -12.62
C PRO A 40 -12.38 -3.11 -11.46
N THR A 41 -11.75 -3.70 -10.44
CA THR A 41 -11.14 -2.93 -9.36
C THR A 41 -9.89 -2.20 -9.87
N PRO A 42 -9.51 -1.05 -9.26
CA PRO A 42 -8.28 -0.35 -9.63
C PRO A 42 -7.06 -1.26 -9.61
N GLU A 43 -6.93 -2.13 -8.59
CA GLU A 43 -5.84 -3.09 -8.48
C GLU A 43 -5.82 -4.11 -9.63
N SER A 44 -6.98 -4.65 -10.01
CA SER A 44 -7.06 -5.62 -11.11
C SER A 44 -6.71 -5.02 -12.47
N PHE A 45 -6.94 -3.72 -12.66
CA PHE A 45 -6.64 -3.02 -13.90
C PHE A 45 -5.22 -2.44 -13.94
N LEU A 46 -4.78 -1.80 -12.85
CA LEU A 46 -3.48 -1.11 -12.78
C LEU A 46 -2.34 -2.04 -12.36
N GLY A 47 -2.64 -3.11 -11.63
CA GLY A 47 -1.67 -4.05 -11.05
C GLY A 47 -1.09 -3.62 -9.69
N PHE A 48 -1.62 -2.55 -9.08
CA PHE A 48 -1.20 -2.04 -7.78
C PHE A 48 -2.36 -1.34 -7.07
N GLN A 49 -2.27 -1.20 -5.74
CA GLN A 49 -3.33 -0.61 -4.93
C GLN A 49 -3.31 0.93 -4.98
N VAL A 50 -4.48 1.55 -4.78
CA VAL A 50 -4.59 3.01 -4.70
C VAL A 50 -3.68 3.58 -3.61
N GLY A 51 -2.81 4.51 -4.00
CA GLY A 51 -1.86 5.17 -3.11
C GLY A 51 -0.44 4.57 -3.12
N GLU A 52 -0.22 3.43 -3.79
CA GLU A 52 1.13 2.86 -3.94
C GLU A 52 1.96 3.58 -5.00
N TRP A 53 1.36 3.86 -6.17
CA TRP A 53 2.04 4.48 -7.30
C TRP A 53 1.20 5.58 -7.95
N HIS A 54 1.86 6.45 -8.69
CA HIS A 54 1.21 7.43 -9.55
C HIS A 54 0.73 6.73 -10.84
N VAL A 55 -0.54 6.90 -11.19
CA VAL A 55 -1.11 6.33 -12.43
C VAL A 55 -0.53 7.07 -13.64
N SER A 56 -0.12 6.32 -14.66
CA SER A 56 0.38 6.89 -15.90
C SER A 56 -0.77 7.49 -16.74
N HIS A 57 -0.47 8.52 -17.52
CA HIS A 57 -1.48 9.29 -18.25
C HIS A 57 -2.25 8.46 -19.29
N ASP A 58 -1.59 7.47 -19.90
CA ASP A 58 -2.18 6.52 -20.86
C ASP A 58 -3.22 5.59 -20.24
N ARG A 59 -3.18 5.38 -18.92
CA ARG A 59 -4.13 4.53 -18.17
C ARG A 59 -5.29 5.31 -17.56
N LEU A 60 -5.31 6.63 -17.73
CA LEU A 60 -6.36 7.52 -17.24
C LEU A 60 -7.41 7.88 -18.31
N MET A 61 -7.19 7.48 -19.57
CA MET A 61 -8.02 7.84 -20.73
C MET A 61 -9.03 6.76 -21.10
#